data_AF-A0A7K3NJ01-F1
#
_entry.id   AF-A0A7K3NJ01-F1
#
_cell.length_a   1.000
_cell.length_b   1.000
_cell.length_c   1.000
_cell.angle_alpha   90.00
_cell.angle_beta   90.00
_cell.angle_gamma   90.00
#
_symmetry.space_group_name_H-M   'P 1'
#
loop_
_entity.id
_entity.type
_entity.pdbx_description
1 polymer ?
#
loop_
_entity_poly.entity_id
_entity_poly.type
_entity_poly.pdbx_seq_one_letter_code
_entity_poly.pdbx_strand_id
1 'polypeptide(L)' 'MPRFFFSAALATALLAIGCTAGTNPDYDTRVATERDFLDCQNQSYVSTGTMTDPGGASERQQQIIDECMRHKGYTIND' A
#
# COMPACT_ATOMS: atom_id res chain seq x y z
N MET A 1 36.91 -55.99 -2.37
CA MET A 1 37.19 -55.26 -3.63
C MET A 1 36.81 -53.80 -3.42
N PRO A 2 37.76 -52.85 -3.30
CA PRO A 2 37.43 -51.44 -3.22
C PRO A 2 37.26 -50.88 -4.63
N ARG A 3 36.14 -50.22 -4.91
CA ARG A 3 35.95 -49.42 -6.13
C ARG A 3 35.59 -48.00 -5.72
N PHE A 4 36.61 -47.16 -5.67
CA PHE A 4 36.47 -45.71 -5.67
C PHE A 4 36.05 -45.29 -7.08
N PHE A 5 34.84 -44.76 -7.23
CA PHE A 5 34.46 -43.99 -8.39
C PHE A 5 34.44 -42.52 -8.01
N PHE A 6 35.52 -41.83 -8.38
CA PHE A 6 35.51 -40.41 -8.63
C PHE A 6 34.54 -40.13 -9.79
N SER A 7 33.57 -39.25 -9.58
CA SER A 7 32.95 -38.49 -10.68
C SER A 7 32.51 -37.14 -10.14
N ALA A 8 33.33 -36.16 -10.51
CA ALA A 8 33.07 -34.74 -10.42
C ALA A 8 31.97 -34.32 -11.42
N ALA A 9 31.59 -33.05 -11.33
CA ALA A 9 30.65 -32.31 -12.18
C ALA A 9 29.19 -32.39 -11.68
N LEU A 10 28.41 -31.31 -11.60
CA LEU A 10 28.56 -29.98 -12.15
C LEU A 10 27.64 -29.05 -11.36
N ALA A 11 28.09 -27.83 -11.14
CA ALA A 11 27.32 -26.75 -10.56
C ALA A 11 25.99 -26.51 -11.31
N THR A 12 24.93 -26.23 -10.56
CA THR A 12 23.92 -25.28 -11.02
C THR A 12 23.35 -24.57 -9.79
N ALA A 13 24.08 -23.53 -9.38
CA ALA A 13 23.55 -22.51 -8.48
C ALA A 13 22.38 -21.82 -9.20
N LEU A 14 21.16 -22.21 -8.87
CA LEU A 14 19.96 -21.46 -9.21
C LEU A 14 19.86 -20.23 -8.28
N LEU A 15 20.81 -19.31 -8.44
CA LEU A 15 20.66 -17.92 -8.01
C LEU A 15 19.84 -17.19 -9.07
N ALA A 16 18.58 -17.59 -9.20
CA ALA A 16 17.55 -16.78 -9.85
C ALA A 16 16.78 -16.04 -8.75
N ILE A 17 17.49 -15.25 -7.93
CA ILE A 17 16.89 -14.09 -7.27
C ILE A 17 16.77 -13.05 -8.39
N GLY A 18 15.79 -13.31 -9.27
CA GLY A 18 15.41 -12.40 -10.32
C GLY A 18 15.07 -11.06 -9.69
N CYS A 19 15.64 -10.02 -10.29
CA CYS A 19 15.38 -8.62 -10.07
C CYS A 19 14.08 -8.36 -9.30
N THR A 20 14.20 -7.81 -8.10
CA THR A 20 13.13 -7.01 -7.50
C THR A 20 12.92 -5.81 -8.42
N ALA A 21 12.16 -6.02 -9.49
CA ALA A 21 11.54 -4.94 -10.23
C ALA A 21 10.70 -4.22 -9.18
N GLY A 22 11.17 -3.04 -8.77
CA GLY A 22 10.39 -2.15 -7.94
C GLY A 22 9.02 -2.05 -8.61
N THR A 23 8.00 -2.51 -7.92
CA THR A 23 6.62 -2.35 -8.34
C THR A 23 6.41 -0.85 -8.44
N ASN A 24 6.54 -0.29 -9.65
CA ASN A 24 5.95 1.00 -9.93
C ASN A 24 4.49 0.87 -9.47
N PRO A 25 4.00 1.73 -8.57
CA PRO A 25 2.62 1.65 -8.13
C PRO A 25 1.77 1.68 -9.39
N ASP A 26 0.99 0.61 -9.56
CA ASP A 26 0.16 0.41 -10.74
C ASP A 26 -0.68 1.69 -10.91
N TYR A 27 -0.63 2.32 -12.09
CA TYR A 27 -1.28 3.61 -12.30
C TYR A 27 -2.78 3.54 -11.94
N ASP A 28 -3.41 2.37 -12.18
CA ASP A 28 -4.79 2.10 -11.78
C ASP A 28 -4.98 2.10 -10.26
N THR A 29 -4.00 1.61 -9.48
CA THR A 29 -4.06 1.67 -8.02
C THR A 29 -3.98 3.10 -7.50
N ARG A 30 -3.23 3.97 -8.17
CA ARG A 30 -3.15 5.39 -7.81
C ARG A 30 -4.46 6.11 -8.08
N VAL A 31 -5.05 5.89 -9.26
CA VAL A 31 -6.35 6.44 -9.63
C VAL A 31 -7.46 5.94 -8.71
N ALA A 32 -7.44 4.66 -8.35
CA ALA A 32 -8.38 4.08 -7.37
C ALA A 32 -8.22 4.73 -5.99
N THR A 33 -6.98 4.88 -5.51
CA THR A 33 -6.68 5.52 -4.22
C THR A 33 -7.15 6.97 -4.20
N GLU A 34 -6.91 7.73 -5.26
CA GLU A 34 -7.32 9.13 -5.36
C GLU A 34 -8.85 9.28 -5.40
N ARG A 35 -9.53 8.40 -6.14
CA ARG A 35 -10.99 8.35 -6.16
C ARG A 35 -11.56 8.04 -4.77
N ASP A 36 -10.99 7.07 -4.07
CA ASP A 36 -11.42 6.69 -2.72
C ASP A 36 -11.15 7.81 -1.71
N PHE A 37 -10.02 8.50 -1.85
CA PHE A 37 -9.71 9.66 -1.02
C PHE A 37 -10.72 10.79 -1.20
N LEU A 38 -11.10 11.09 -2.45
CA LEU A 38 -12.12 12.12 -2.75
C LEU A 38 -13.50 11.74 -2.19
N ASP A 39 -13.87 10.46 -2.24
CA ASP A 39 -15.09 9.93 -1.65
C ASP A 39 -15.10 10.13 -0.12
N CYS A 40 -14.00 9.76 0.54
CA CYS A 40 -13.81 9.98 1.98
C CYS A 40 -13.81 11.47 2.36
N GLN A 41 -13.21 12.33 1.52
CA GLN A 41 -13.21 13.78 1.73
C GLN A 41 -14.63 14.36 1.63
N ASN A 42 -15.43 13.92 0.65
CA ASN A 42 -16.81 14.37 0.53
C ASN A 42 -17.63 13.96 1.77
N GLN A 43 -17.44 12.73 2.25
CA GLN A 43 -18.08 12.26 3.48
C GLN A 43 -17.66 13.09 4.71
N SER A 44 -16.40 13.49 4.80
CA SER A 44 -15.91 14.30 5.92
C SER A 44 -16.49 15.73 5.89
N TYR A 45 -16.64 16.33 4.72
CA TYR A 45 -17.32 17.62 4.57
C TYR A 45 -18.79 17.56 4.98
N VAL A 46 -19.52 16.52 4.57
CA VAL A 46 -20.93 16.33 4.98
C VAL A 46 -21.03 16.18 6.50
N SER A 47 -20.10 15.43 7.10
CA SER A 47 -20.09 15.14 8.55
C SER A 47 -19.69 16.35 9.40
N THR A 48 -18.90 17.27 8.86
CA THR A 48 -18.39 18.46 9.57
C THR A 48 -19.06 19.76 9.14
N GLY A 49 -19.97 19.73 8.17
CA GLY A 49 -20.63 20.93 7.63
C GLY A 49 -21.50 21.70 8.63
N THR A 50 -21.83 21.10 9.77
CA THR A 50 -22.56 21.75 10.88
C THR A 50 -21.64 22.29 11.98
N MET A 51 -20.32 22.10 11.86
CA MET A 51 -19.34 22.59 12.83
C MET A 51 -19.06 24.08 12.60
N THR A 52 -19.16 24.86 13.67
CA THR A 52 -18.91 26.31 13.68
C THR A 52 -17.46 26.68 14.00
N ASP A 53 -16.68 25.76 14.54
CA ASP A 53 -15.24 25.94 14.77
C ASP A 53 -14.44 25.43 13.56
N PRO A 54 -13.83 26.31 12.75
CA PRO A 54 -13.07 25.91 11.57
C PRO A 54 -11.80 25.13 11.93
N GLY A 55 -11.20 25.38 13.10
CA GLY A 55 -10.02 24.65 13.58
C GLY A 55 -10.36 23.20 13.84
N GLY A 56 -11.27 22.95 14.77
CA GLY A 56 -11.75 21.61 15.09
C GLY A 56 -12.44 20.90 13.92
N ALA A 57 -13.09 21.63 13.00
CA ALA A 57 -13.69 21.03 11.81
C ALA A 57 -12.63 20.39 10.90
N SER A 58 -11.51 21.08 10.65
CA SER A 58 -10.43 20.54 9.81
C SER A 58 -9.74 19.32 10.42
N GLU A 59 -9.51 19.34 11.73
CA GLU A 59 -8.91 18.21 12.46
C GLU A 59 -9.83 17.00 12.46
N ARG A 60 -11.14 17.23 12.65
CA ARG A 60 -12.15 16.17 12.57
C ARG A 60 -12.35 15.65 11.15
N GLN A 61 -12.22 16.51 10.14
CA GLN A 61 -12.25 16.09 8.73
C GLN A 61 -11.10 15.11 8.44
N GLN A 62 -9.89 15.40 8.89
CA GLN A 62 -8.75 14.49 8.71
C GLN A 62 -8.98 13.15 9.40
N GLN A 63 -9.45 13.16 10.65
CA GLN A 63 -9.77 11.91 11.37
C GLN A 63 -10.79 11.05 10.62
N ILE A 64 -11.84 11.68 10.05
CA ILE A 64 -12.87 10.97 9.28
C ILE A 64 -12.29 10.42 7.96
N ILE A 65 -11.43 11.19 7.28
CA ILE A 65 -10.77 10.76 6.06
C ILE A 65 -9.86 9.57 6.34
N ASP A 66 -9.03 9.64 7.39
CA ASP A 66 -8.10 8.59 7.76
C ASP A 66 -8.83 7.30 8.15
N GLU A 67 -9.89 7.42 8.95
CA GLU A 67 -10.73 6.28 9.31
C GLU A 67 -11.38 5.66 8.06
N CYS A 68 -11.95 6.48 7.17
CA CYS A 68 -12.56 6.02 5.92
C CYS A 68 -11.55 5.29 5.01
N MET A 69 -10.36 5.85 4.83
CA MET A 69 -9.30 5.24 4.03
C MET A 69 -8.79 3.94 4.66
N ARG A 70 -8.67 3.89 5.99
CA ARG A 70 -8.31 2.67 6.73
C ARG A 70 -9.37 1.58 6.58
N HIS A 71 -10.65 1.94 6.60
CA HIS A 71 -11.76 1.01 6.34
C HIS A 71 -11.73 0.42 4.91
N LYS A 72 -11.28 1.21 3.94
CA LYS A 72 -11.08 0.77 2.55
C LYS A 72 -9.80 -0.06 2.36
N GLY A 73 -8.97 -0.22 3.40
CA GLY A 73 -7.77 -1.04 3.40
C GLY A 73 -6.48 -0.29 3.07
N TYR A 74 -6.51 1.04 3.04
CA TYR A 74 -5.32 1.85 2.85
C TYR A 74 -4.56 2.04 4.16
N THR A 75 -3.26 1.80 4.14
CA THR A 75 -2.37 2.13 5.27
C THR A 75 -2.02 3.60 5.19
N ILE A 76 -2.68 4.43 6.01
CA ILE A 76 -2.24 5.80 6.25
C ILE A 76 -0.93 5.68 7.06
N ASN A 77 0.21 5.92 6.41
CA ASN A 77 1.49 6.03 7.12
C ASN A 77 1.55 7.45 7.68
N ASP A 78 1.58 7.54 9.01
CA ASP A 78 1.76 8.75 9.82
C ASP A 78 3.09 9.45 9.51
#